data_AF-A0A3N5K794-F1
#
_entry.id   AF-A0A3N5K794-F1
#
_cell.length_a   1.000
_cell.length_b   1.000
_cell.length_c   1.000
_cell.angle_alpha   90.00
_cell.angle_beta   90.00
_cell.angle_gamma   90.00
#
_symmetry.space_group_name_H-M   'P 1'
#
loop_
_entity.id
_entity.type
_entity.pdbx_description
1 polymer ?
#
loop_
_entity_poly.entity_id
_entity_poly.type
_entity_poly.pdbx_seq_one_letter_code
_entity_poly.pdbx_strand_id
1 'polypeptide(L)'
;MTRRGFCPYCRSVQPLGEYHEDSSSAVWCETCRNPIENALGARPAAPPRPPTILCVDDDRIVLSFCSDALERQGYRALIAPDGPTGIEMATRE
;
A
#
# COMPACT_ATOMS: atom_id res chain seq x y z
N MET A 1 2.73 20.48 17.71
CA MET A 1 1.35 20.07 17.38
C MET A 1 1.43 19.13 16.20
N THR A 2 1.05 17.87 16.34
CA THR A 2 1.14 16.87 15.26
C THR A 2 0.05 17.16 14.24
N ARG A 3 0.43 17.56 13.03
CA ARG A 3 -0.53 17.83 11.95
C ARG A 3 -1.13 16.48 11.53
N ARG A 4 -2.46 16.34 11.64
CA ARG A 4 -3.17 15.13 11.19
C ARG A 4 -3.78 15.38 9.83
N GLY A 5 -3.78 14.38 8.96
CA GLY A 5 -4.49 14.46 7.69
C GLY A 5 -4.84 13.09 7.12
N PHE A 6 -5.73 13.11 6.14
CA PHE A 6 -6.25 11.91 5.51
C PHE A 6 -5.26 11.37 4.48
N CYS A 7 -4.80 10.14 4.67
CA CYS A 7 -3.98 9.44 3.69
C CYS A 7 -4.91 8.71 2.70
N PRO A 8 -4.92 9.09 1.40
CA PRO A 8 -5.78 8.43 0.41
C PRO A 8 -5.39 6.97 0.16
N TYR A 9 -4.14 6.60 0.45
CA TYR A 9 -3.63 5.23 0.32
C TYR A 9 -4.08 4.34 1.48
N CYS A 10 -4.00 4.81 2.72
CA CYS A 10 -4.46 4.06 3.90
C CYS A 10 -5.94 4.23 4.21
N ARG A 11 -6.62 5.17 3.54
CA ARG A 11 -8.00 5.59 3.82
C ARG A 11 -8.24 5.90 5.30
N SER A 12 -7.24 6.46 5.98
CA SER A 12 -7.24 6.72 7.42
C SER A 12 -6.69 8.11 7.72
N VAL A 13 -7.18 8.71 8.82
CA VAL A 13 -6.68 9.98 9.33
C VAL A 13 -5.51 9.70 10.27
N GLN A 14 -4.30 10.09 9.86
CA GLN A 14 -3.06 9.74 10.55
C GLN A 14 -2.18 10.98 10.80
N PRO A 15 -1.20 10.92 11.71
CA PRO A 15 -0.18 11.96 11.86
C PRO A 15 0.66 12.05 10.57
N LEU A 16 0.92 13.27 10.13
CA LEU A 16 1.70 13.56 8.94
C LEU A 16 3.09 14.04 9.34
N GLY A 17 4.11 13.44 8.72
CA GLY A 17 5.50 13.92 8.80
C GLY A 17 5.76 14.96 7.71
N GLU A 18 6.53 15.99 8.03
CA GLU A 18 6.97 17.03 7.09
C GLU A 18 8.51 17.00 7.01
N TYR A 19 9.07 17.00 5.79
CA TYR A 19 10.50 17.20 5.54
C TYR A 19 10.67 18.47 4.73
N HIS A 20 11.75 19.19 5.02
CA HIS A 20 12.10 20.42 4.34
C HIS A 20 13.45 20.21 3.67
N GLU A 21 13.45 20.08 2.35
CA GLU A 21 14.69 20.05 1.55
C GLU A 21 14.63 21.17 0.50
N ASP A 22 15.56 22.11 0.62
CA ASP A 22 16.00 23.15 -0.34
C ASP A 22 14.97 23.96 -1.17
N SER A 23 13.67 23.84 -0.91
CA SER A 23 12.54 24.73 -1.31
C SER A 23 11.20 23.98 -1.41
N SER A 24 11.17 22.66 -1.22
CA SER A 24 9.93 21.86 -1.30
C SER A 24 9.64 21.17 0.03
N SER A 25 8.44 21.41 0.57
CA SER A 25 7.92 20.70 1.74
C SER A 25 7.04 19.54 1.28
N ALA A 26 7.55 18.32 1.43
CA ALA A 26 6.81 17.10 1.13
C ALA A 26 6.21 16.54 2.42
N VAL A 27 4.96 16.08 2.32
CA VAL A 27 4.23 15.46 3.42
C VAL A 27 4.11 13.98 3.15
N TRP A 28 4.28 13.11 4.14
CA TRP A 28 4.05 11.66 3.99
C TRP A 28 3.22 11.07 5.13
N CYS A 29 2.63 9.92 4.86
CA CYS A 29 1.94 9.12 5.88
C CYS A 29 2.95 8.36 6.74
N GLU A 30 2.93 8.55 8.05
CA GLU A 30 3.84 7.82 8.95
C GLU A 30 3.59 6.29 8.98
N THR A 31 2.39 5.84 8.60
CA THR A 31 2.02 4.42 8.61
C THR A 31 2.51 3.68 7.37
N CYS A 32 2.25 4.19 6.16
CA CYS A 32 2.59 3.51 4.91
C CYS A 32 3.73 4.16 4.12
N ARG A 33 4.23 5.31 4.59
CA ARG A 33 5.31 6.10 3.96
C ARG A 33 5.04 6.60 2.54
N ASN A 34 3.81 6.50 2.03
CA ASN A 34 3.44 7.14 0.78
C ASN A 34 3.44 8.67 0.91
N PRO A 35 3.88 9.40 -0.14
CA PRO A 35 3.80 10.85 -0.18
C PRO A 35 2.33 11.32 -0.31
N ILE A 36 2.00 12.39 0.40
CA ILE A 36 0.72 13.08 0.39
C ILE A 36 0.95 14.38 -0.39
N GLU A 37 0.94 14.27 -1.72
CA GLU A 37 1.02 15.45 -2.59
C GLU A 37 -0.29 16.24 -2.48
N ASN A 38 -0.19 17.57 -2.34
CA ASN A 38 -1.33 18.47 -2.22
C ASN A 38 -2.35 18.20 -3.34
N ALA A 39 -3.58 17.87 -2.95
CA ALA A 39 -4.68 17.40 -3.80
C ALA A 39 -5.21 18.40 -4.86
N LEU A 40 -4.51 19.49 -5.16
CA LEU A 40 -4.99 20.57 -6.05
C LEU A 40 -4.43 20.51 -7.48
N GLY A 41 -3.55 19.56 -7.81
CA GLY A 41 -2.92 19.46 -9.14
C GLY A 41 -2.96 18.09 -9.82
N ALA A 42 -3.62 17.09 -9.23
CA ALA A 42 -3.61 15.74 -9.78
C ALA A 42 -4.57 15.64 -10.98
N ARG A 43 -4.01 15.58 -12.20
CA ARG A 43 -4.70 15.09 -13.39
C ARG A 43 -5.41 13.78 -13.01
N PRO A 44 -6.69 13.53 -13.41
CA PRO A 44 -7.36 12.30 -13.03
C PRO A 44 -6.52 11.12 -13.51
N ALA A 45 -5.82 10.50 -12.55
CA ALA A 45 -5.03 9.32 -12.81
C ALA A 45 -6.00 8.24 -13.31
N ALA A 46 -5.52 7.38 -14.21
CA ALA A 46 -6.24 6.17 -14.56
C ALA A 46 -6.74 5.50 -13.26
N PRO A 47 -7.94 4.87 -13.27
CA PRO A 47 -8.49 4.27 -12.07
C PRO A 47 -7.40 3.43 -11.40
N PRO A 48 -7.11 3.68 -10.11
CA PRO A 48 -6.00 3.02 -9.45
C PRO A 48 -6.21 1.52 -9.56
N ARG A 49 -5.21 0.82 -10.11
CA ARG A 49 -5.22 -0.65 -10.10
C ARG A 49 -5.30 -1.09 -8.63
N PRO A 50 -6.07 -2.15 -8.33
CA PRO A 50 -6.12 -2.67 -6.97
C PRO A 50 -4.70 -3.00 -6.50
N PRO A 51 -4.26 -2.54 -5.31
CA PRO A 51 -2.93 -2.83 -4.82
C PRO A 51 -2.74 -4.35 -4.72
N THR A 52 -1.56 -4.83 -5.11
CA THR A 52 -1.24 -6.27 -5.13
C THR A 52 -0.50 -6.67 -3.86
N ILE A 53 -0.89 -7.79 -3.26
CA ILE A 53 -0.27 -8.35 -2.04
C ILE A 53 0.12 -9.80 -2.32
N LEU A 54 1.38 -10.15 -2.04
CA LEU A 54 1.89 -11.51 -2.09
C LEU A 54 1.91 -12.12 -0.68
N CYS A 55 1.14 -13.20 -0.48
CA CYS A 55 1.13 -13.99 0.75
C CYS A 55 2.01 -15.24 0.56
N VAL A 56 2.99 -15.42 1.44
CA VAL A 56 3.90 -16.57 1.44
C VAL A 56 3.76 -17.30 2.77
N ASP A 57 3.23 -18.52 2.71
CA ASP A 57 2.97 -19.37 3.88
C ASP A 57 2.87 -20.83 3.42
N ASP A 58 3.38 -21.77 4.21
CA ASP A 58 3.33 -23.21 3.88
C ASP A 58 1.98 -23.84 4.22
N ASP A 59 1.16 -23.19 5.05
CA ASP A 59 -0.19 -23.61 5.36
C ASP A 59 -1.21 -23.12 4.30
N ARG A 60 -1.77 -24.08 3.57
CA ARG A 60 -2.79 -23.81 2.53
C ARG A 60 -4.07 -23.19 3.07
N ILE A 61 -4.44 -23.50 4.31
CA ILE A 61 -5.63 -22.92 4.96
C ILE A 61 -5.39 -21.44 5.20
N VAL A 62 -4.21 -21.08 5.73
CA VAL A 62 -3.81 -19.68 5.94
C VAL A 62 -3.78 -18.91 4.63
N LEU A 63 -3.18 -19.47 3.58
CA LEU A 63 -3.16 -18.86 2.24
C LEU A 63 -4.58 -18.59 1.71
N SER A 64 -5.48 -19.59 1.79
CA SER A 64 -6.86 -19.43 1.32
C SER A 64 -7.62 -18.35 2.10
N PHE A 65 -7.49 -18.34 3.42
CA PHE A 65 -8.13 -17.36 4.28
C PHE A 65 -7.63 -15.94 3.98
N CYS A 66 -6.32 -15.76 3.83
CA CYS A 66 -5.71 -14.48 3.49
C CYS A 66 -6.15 -13.98 2.12
N SER A 67 -6.14 -14.84 1.09
CA SER A 67 -6.60 -14.48 -0.26
C SER A 67 -8.05 -13.98 -0.24
N ASP A 68 -8.96 -14.76 0.34
CA ASP A 68 -10.38 -14.41 0.44
C ASP A 68 -10.62 -13.11 1.21
N ALA A 69 -9.86 -12.88 2.29
CA ALA A 69 -9.97 -11.67 3.09
C ALA A 69 -9.48 -10.43 2.33
N LEU A 70 -8.35 -10.53 1.64
CA LEU A 70 -7.75 -9.41 0.91
C LEU A 70 -8.56 -9.04 -0.34
N GLU A 71 -9.02 -10.03 -1.10
CA GLU A 71 -9.84 -9.80 -2.30
C GLU A 71 -11.17 -9.12 -1.96
N ARG A 72 -11.82 -9.50 -0.86
CA ARG A 72 -13.03 -8.82 -0.36
C ARG A 72 -12.81 -7.35 0.00
N GLN A 73 -11.58 -6.96 0.31
CA GLN A 73 -11.21 -5.56 0.59
C GLN A 73 -10.73 -4.81 -0.67
N GLY A 74 -10.76 -5.46 -1.84
CA GLY A 74 -10.41 -4.86 -3.12
C GLY A 74 -8.91 -4.88 -3.44
N TYR A 75 -8.14 -5.75 -2.78
CA TYR A 75 -6.76 -6.04 -3.17
C TYR A 75 -6.70 -7.14 -4.22
N ARG A 76 -5.61 -7.19 -4.98
CA ARG A 76 -5.24 -8.38 -5.76
C ARG A 76 -4.33 -9.25 -4.89
N ALA A 77 -4.77 -10.45 -4.54
CA ALA A 77 -3.96 -11.38 -3.78
C ALA A 77 -3.16 -12.32 -4.71
N LEU A 78 -1.90 -12.54 -4.37
CA LEU A 78 -1.04 -13.57 -4.95
C LEU A 78 -0.63 -14.50 -3.82
N ILE A 79 -0.58 -15.80 -4.08
CA ILE A 79 -0.30 -16.83 -3.07
C ILE A 79 0.90 -17.67 -3.51
N ALA A 80 1.85 -17.87 -2.59
CA ALA A 80 2.99 -18.75 -2.77
C ALA A 80 3.09 -19.73 -1.58
N PRO A 81 3.16 -21.05 -1.83
CA PRO A 81 3.23 -22.06 -0.78
C PRO A 81 4.62 -22.18 -0.13
N ASP A 82 5.61 -21.47 -0.66
CA ASP A 82 6.99 -21.53 -0.18
C ASP A 82 7.78 -20.26 -0.57
N GLY A 83 8.91 -20.08 0.10
CA GLY A 83 9.82 -18.96 -0.11
C GLY A 83 10.35 -18.83 -1.54
N PRO A 84 10.90 -19.89 -2.15
CA PRO A 84 11.39 -19.84 -3.54
C PRO A 84 10.32 -19.37 -4.54
N THR A 85 9.12 -19.94 -4.48
CA THR A 85 7.98 -19.53 -5.32
C THR A 85 7.61 -18.08 -5.04
N GLY A 86 7.60 -17.66 -3.79
CA GLY A 86 7.33 -16.27 -3.41
C GLY A 86 8.33 -15.28 -4.00
N ILE A 87 9.63 -15.60 -3.95
CA ILE A 87 10.69 -14.75 -4.53
C ILE A 87 10.55 -14.67 -6.05
N GLU A 88 10.29 -15.80 -6.72
CA GLU A 88 10.07 -15.81 -8.17
C GLU A 88 8.89 -14.91 -8.55
N MET A 89 7.77 -15.01 -7.83
CA MET A 89 6.58 -14.20 -8.09
C MET A 89 6.84 -12.72 -7.85
N ALA A 90 7.51 -12.37 -6.75
CA ALA A 90 7.84 -10.98 -6.41
C ALA A 90 8.77 -10.31 -7.45
N THR A 91 9.51 -11.10 -8.22
CA THR A 91 10.41 -10.59 -9.27
C THR A 91 9.68 -10.34 -10.60
N ARG A 92 8.50 -10.96 -10.81
CA ARG A 92 7.76 -10.93 -12.08
C ARG A 92 6.65 -9.88 -12.14
N GLU A 93 6.10 -9.50 -11.00
CA GLU A 93 4.94 -8.59 -10.85
C GLU A 93 5.37 -7.14 -10.59
#